data_AF-A0A4Y7SEK5-F1
#
_entry.id   AF-A0A4Y7SEK5-F1
#
_cell.length_a   1.000
_cell.length_b   1.000
_cell.length_c   1.000
_cell.angle_alpha   90.00
_cell.angle_beta   90.00
_cell.angle_gamma   90.00
#
_symmetry.space_group_name_H-M   'P 1'
#
loop_
_entity.id
_entity.type
_entity.pdbx_description
1 polymer ?
#
loop_
_entity_poly.entity_id
_entity_poly.type
_entity_poly.pdbx_seq_one_letter_code
_entity_poly.pdbx_strand_id
1 'polypeptide(L)'
;MRSLSSLSIFLPLLLLLLSFLSSTVSALRLIVSPTTTTNAPTTVYWIREPSDPQPLFDLRFVVQEDGKDVDDVGLAAANIPVSMGEGNGESRMGKEEVRFPNSGNYVLKAVAGPTFQVIGTSNEVVVSPPG
;
A
#
# COMPACT_ATOMS: atom_id res chain seq x y z
N MET A 1 26.88 4.38 51.40
CA MET A 1 26.84 3.56 50.16
C MET A 1 25.56 3.93 49.42
N ARG A 2 25.66 4.64 48.28
CA ARG A 2 24.48 5.14 47.54
C ARG A 2 23.97 4.04 46.60
N SER A 3 22.68 3.77 46.68
CA SER A 3 21.97 2.74 45.93
C SER A 3 22.00 3.01 44.42
N LEU A 4 22.74 2.19 43.67
CA LEU A 4 22.79 2.19 42.20
C LEU A 4 21.71 1.28 41.60
N SER A 5 20.49 1.26 42.17
CA SER A 5 19.47 0.27 41.81
C SER A 5 18.43 0.75 40.78
N SER A 6 18.38 2.05 40.44
CA SER A 6 17.36 2.58 39.53
C SER A 6 17.70 2.46 38.05
N LEU A 7 18.99 2.43 37.66
CA LEU A 7 19.40 2.40 36.25
C LEU A 7 19.13 1.05 35.56
N SER A 8 18.96 -0.02 36.34
CA SER A 8 18.97 -1.39 35.82
C SER A 8 17.64 -1.85 35.20
N ILE A 9 16.52 -1.18 35.52
CA ILE A 9 15.18 -1.48 34.98
C ILE A 9 14.88 -0.64 33.73
N PHE A 10 15.49 0.54 33.59
CA PHE A 10 15.25 1.42 32.45
C PHE A 10 15.76 0.83 31.13
N LEU A 11 16.91 0.16 31.13
CA LEU A 11 17.49 -0.42 29.92
C LEU A 11 16.62 -1.54 29.31
N PRO A 12 16.15 -2.57 30.05
CA PRO A 12 15.28 -3.58 29.47
C PRO A 12 13.92 -3.02 29.07
N LEU A 13 13.37 -2.04 29.80
CA LEU A 13 12.11 -1.38 29.43
C LEU A 13 12.25 -0.55 28.14
N LEU A 14 13.38 0.16 27.97
CA LEU A 14 13.70 0.91 26.76
C LEU A 14 13.91 -0.02 25.55
N LEU A 15 14.60 -1.15 25.75
CA LEU A 15 14.80 -2.17 24.70
C LEU A 15 13.47 -2.84 24.30
N LEU A 16 12.57 -3.06 25.26
CA LEU A 16 11.20 -3.53 25.00
C LEU A 16 10.40 -2.48 24.21
N LEU A 17 10.49 -1.20 24.59
CA LEU A 17 9.81 -0.11 23.86
C LEU A 17 10.32 0.00 22.41
N LEU A 18 11.65 -0.07 22.22
CA LEU A 18 12.30 0.01 20.91
C LEU A 18 11.93 -1.16 19.99
N SER A 19 11.65 -2.35 20.55
CA SER A 19 11.19 -3.49 19.76
C SER A 19 9.74 -3.34 19.28
N PHE A 20 8.89 -2.57 19.99
CA PHE A 20 7.56 -2.19 19.50
C PHE A 20 7.60 -1.07 18.44
N LEU A 21 8.68 -0.29 18.36
CA LEU A 21 8.84 0.81 17.39
C LEU A 21 9.29 0.34 15.99
N SER A 22 9.63 -0.95 15.83
CA SER A 22 10.04 -1.51 14.54
C SER A 22 8.82 -1.96 13.71
N SER A 23 7.83 -1.08 13.52
CA SER A 23 6.82 -1.31 12.50
C SER A 23 7.48 -1.13 11.14
N THR A 24 7.69 -2.22 10.40
CA THR A 24 8.13 -2.14 9.00
C THR A 24 7.08 -1.36 8.22
N VAL A 25 7.40 -0.11 7.86
CA VAL A 25 6.57 0.68 6.95
C VAL A 25 6.76 0.06 5.57
N SER A 26 5.75 -0.67 5.11
CA SER A 26 5.69 -1.10 3.71
C SER A 26 5.45 0.12 2.84
N ALA A 27 6.15 0.20 1.71
CA ALA A 27 6.21 1.38 0.85
C ALA A 27 6.01 1.00 -0.63
N LEU A 28 5.10 0.06 -0.90
CA LEU A 28 4.75 -0.34 -2.26
C LEU A 28 4.29 0.90 -3.04
N ARG A 29 5.02 1.25 -4.10
CA ARG A 29 4.68 2.41 -4.92
C ARG A 29 3.67 1.99 -5.96
N LEU A 30 2.53 2.68 -5.99
CA LEU A 30 1.49 2.50 -7.00
C LEU A 30 1.46 3.72 -7.92
N ILE A 31 1.40 3.50 -9.23
CA ILE A 31 1.32 4.55 -10.23
C ILE A 31 0.21 4.20 -11.21
N VAL A 32 -0.71 5.15 -11.41
CA VAL A 32 -1.88 4.99 -12.28
C VAL A 32 -1.98 6.23 -13.17
N SER A 33 -2.51 6.07 -14.39
CA SER A 33 -2.87 7.22 -15.22
C SER A 33 -3.77 8.17 -14.42
N PRO A 34 -3.46 9.49 -14.37
CA PRO A 34 -4.18 10.43 -13.51
C PRO A 34 -5.61 10.70 -13.98
N THR A 35 -5.96 10.29 -15.21
CA THR A 35 -7.30 10.41 -15.76
C THR A 35 -7.68 9.13 -16.51
N THR A 36 -8.94 8.76 -16.44
CA THR A 36 -9.52 7.64 -17.21
C THR A 36 -11.04 7.85 -17.37
N THR A 37 -11.72 6.94 -18.05
CA THR A 37 -13.19 6.90 -18.13
C THR A 37 -13.75 5.67 -17.42
N THR A 38 -15.01 5.79 -17.02
CA THR A 38 -15.74 4.69 -16.35
C THR A 38 -15.67 3.41 -17.20
N ASN A 39 -15.38 2.28 -16.56
CA ASN A 39 -15.21 0.95 -17.18
C ASN A 39 -14.09 0.80 -18.22
N ALA A 40 -13.30 1.86 -18.49
CA ALA A 40 -12.15 1.74 -19.37
C ALA A 40 -11.02 0.95 -18.68
N PRO A 41 -10.33 0.06 -19.42
CA PRO A 41 -9.10 -0.58 -18.95
C PRO A 41 -8.10 0.48 -18.47
N THR A 42 -7.67 0.40 -17.21
CA THR A 42 -6.68 1.31 -16.66
C THR A 42 -5.53 0.52 -16.07
N THR A 43 -4.32 0.74 -16.58
CA THR A 43 -3.12 0.08 -16.09
C THR A 43 -2.64 0.70 -14.79
N VAL A 44 -2.43 -0.15 -13.79
CA VAL A 44 -1.81 0.17 -12.50
C VAL A 44 -0.43 -0.44 -12.51
N TYR A 45 0.61 0.39 -12.40
CA TYR A 45 1.97 -0.08 -12.18
C TYR A 45 2.23 -0.13 -10.68
N TRP A 46 2.97 -1.15 -10.27
CA TRP A 46 3.43 -1.27 -8.89
C TRP A 46 4.91 -1.57 -8.85
N ILE A 47 5.60 -1.01 -7.85
CA ILE A 47 7.02 -1.24 -7.60
C ILE A 47 7.17 -1.62 -6.13
N ARG A 48 7.75 -2.80 -5.90
CA ARG A 48 8.10 -3.32 -4.58
C ARG A 48 9.34 -2.62 -4.06
N GLU A 49 9.30 -2.24 -2.79
CA GLU A 49 10.45 -1.81 -2.01
C GLU A 49 11.03 -2.96 -1.20
N PRO A 50 12.35 -2.98 -0.92
CA PRO A 50 12.98 -4.02 -0.10
C PRO A 50 12.35 -4.23 1.28
N SER A 51 11.73 -3.20 1.84
CA SER A 51 11.06 -3.23 3.14
C SER A 51 9.65 -3.84 3.11
N ASP A 52 9.11 -4.17 1.93
CA ASP A 52 7.76 -4.72 1.80
C ASP A 52 7.71 -6.18 2.29
N PRO A 53 7.00 -6.46 3.39
CA PRO A 53 7.09 -7.74 4.08
C PRO A 53 6.23 -8.84 3.45
N GLN A 54 5.32 -8.51 2.54
CA GLN A 54 4.28 -9.43 2.05
C GLN A 54 4.52 -9.87 0.59
N PRO A 55 4.31 -11.17 0.27
CA PRO A 55 4.47 -11.69 -1.08
C PRO A 55 3.24 -11.43 -1.99
N LEU A 56 2.11 -11.05 -1.40
CA LEU A 56 0.83 -10.85 -2.07
C LEU A 56 0.15 -9.60 -1.54
N PHE A 57 -0.60 -8.91 -2.39
CA PHE A 57 -1.49 -7.83 -1.99
C PHE A 57 -2.75 -7.76 -2.85
N ASP A 58 -3.75 -7.09 -2.33
CA ASP A 58 -4.98 -6.73 -3.04
C ASP A 58 -4.95 -5.25 -3.38
N LEU A 59 -5.50 -4.87 -4.53
CA LEU A 59 -5.79 -3.48 -4.86
C LEU A 59 -7.25 -3.17 -4.51
N ARG A 60 -7.47 -2.03 -3.85
CA ARG A 60 -8.80 -1.56 -3.47
C ARG A 60 -9.05 -0.17 -4.01
N PHE A 61 -10.27 0.07 -4.48
CA PHE A 61 -10.73 1.38 -4.89
C PHE A 61 -11.16 2.18 -3.66
N VAL A 62 -10.60 3.37 -3.49
CA VAL A 62 -10.96 4.28 -2.43
C VAL A 62 -11.38 5.61 -3.04
N VAL A 63 -12.60 6.03 -2.76
CA VAL A 63 -13.14 7.33 -3.21
C VAL A 63 -12.47 8.43 -2.41
N GLN A 64 -12.14 9.53 -3.10
CA GLN A 64 -11.64 10.74 -2.48
C GLN A 64 -12.60 11.91 -2.64
N GLU A 65 -12.79 12.66 -1.54
CA GLU A 65 -13.45 13.96 -1.52
C GLU A 65 -12.51 14.96 -0.84
N ASP A 66 -12.29 16.12 -1.46
CA ASP A 66 -11.38 17.16 -0.97
C ASP A 66 -9.98 16.64 -0.57
N GLY A 67 -9.45 15.68 -1.35
CA GLY A 67 -8.15 15.06 -1.12
C GLY A 67 -8.09 14.12 0.09
N LYS A 68 -9.23 13.70 0.63
CA LYS A 68 -9.34 12.75 1.74
C LYS A 68 -10.06 11.48 1.31
N ASP A 69 -9.59 10.36 1.82
CA ASP A 69 -10.23 9.07 1.64
C ASP A 69 -11.56 9.04 2.39
N VAL A 70 -12.67 8.86 1.67
CA VAL A 70 -14.02 8.85 2.26
C VAL A 70 -14.65 7.47 2.33
N ASP A 71 -14.40 6.61 1.33
CA ASP A 71 -15.02 5.29 1.26
C ASP A 71 -14.17 4.28 0.49
N ASP A 72 -14.16 3.04 0.96
CA ASP A 72 -13.57 1.90 0.25
C ASP A 72 -14.67 1.18 -0.51
N VAL A 73 -14.74 1.44 -1.82
CA VAL A 73 -15.84 0.96 -2.66
C VAL A 73 -15.59 -0.43 -3.25
N GLY A 74 -14.51 -1.10 -2.84
CA GLY A 74 -14.30 -2.51 -3.08
C GLY A 74 -12.99 -2.88 -3.78
N LEU A 75 -12.93 -4.17 -4.12
CA LEU A 75 -11.74 -4.83 -4.65
C LEU A 75 -11.57 -4.50 -6.13
N ALA A 76 -10.40 -3.94 -6.47
CA ALA A 76 -9.99 -3.68 -7.85
C ALA A 76 -9.32 -4.90 -8.47
N ALA A 77 -8.44 -5.56 -7.72
CA ALA A 77 -7.76 -6.80 -8.09
C ALA A 77 -7.26 -7.52 -6.84
N ALA A 78 -7.12 -8.84 -6.90
CA ALA A 78 -6.88 -9.68 -5.74
C ALA A 78 -5.66 -10.58 -5.90
N ASN A 79 -5.00 -10.91 -4.79
CA ASN A 79 -3.90 -11.87 -4.73
C ASN A 79 -2.77 -11.58 -5.74
N ILE A 80 -2.45 -10.29 -5.93
CA ILE A 80 -1.43 -9.87 -6.88
C ILE A 80 -0.07 -10.34 -6.35
N PRO A 81 0.63 -11.22 -7.09
CA PRO A 81 1.90 -11.77 -6.65
C PRO A 81 3.00 -10.72 -6.82
N VAL A 82 3.67 -10.42 -5.72
CA VAL A 82 4.90 -9.62 -5.70
C VAL A 82 6.09 -10.53 -5.99
N SER A 83 6.05 -11.19 -7.14
CA SER A 83 7.16 -12.04 -7.57
C SER A 83 8.35 -11.14 -7.92
N MET A 84 9.53 -11.43 -7.36
CA MET A 84 10.79 -10.96 -7.93
C MET A 84 10.83 -11.55 -9.34
N GLY A 85 10.78 -10.71 -10.38
CA GLY A 85 10.69 -11.20 -11.76
C GLY A 85 11.76 -12.26 -12.06
N GLU A 86 11.40 -13.21 -12.93
CA GLU A 86 12.34 -14.14 -13.57
C GLU A 86 13.30 -13.35 -14.46
N GLY A 87 14.27 -12.70 -13.84
CA GLY A 87 15.10 -11.71 -14.49
C GLY A 87 16.14 -11.19 -13.52
N ASN A 88 17.22 -11.96 -13.37
CA ASN A 88 18.55 -11.49 -12.98
C ASN A 88 18.61 -10.46 -11.82
N GLY A 89 17.72 -10.58 -10.82
CA GLY A 89 17.80 -9.87 -9.54
C GLY A 89 17.21 -8.46 -9.49
N GLU A 90 16.56 -7.97 -10.56
CA GLU A 90 16.24 -6.52 -10.67
C GLU A 90 14.77 -6.16 -10.94
N SER A 91 13.91 -7.08 -11.39
CA SER A 91 12.51 -6.71 -11.68
C SER A 91 11.64 -6.75 -10.41
N ARG A 92 11.63 -5.62 -9.68
CA ARG A 92 10.72 -5.31 -8.55
C ARG A 92 9.40 -4.67 -9.00
N MET A 93 9.10 -4.70 -10.30
CA MET A 93 7.97 -3.99 -10.88
C MET A 93 6.98 -4.96 -11.49
N GLY A 94 5.69 -4.66 -11.37
CA GLY A 94 4.64 -5.33 -12.11
C GLY A 94 3.54 -4.36 -12.54
N LYS A 95 2.51 -4.92 -13.17
CA LYS A 95 1.35 -4.17 -13.65
C LYS A 95 0.09 -5.00 -13.48
N GLU A 96 -1.03 -4.32 -13.27
CA GLU A 96 -2.37 -4.89 -13.17
C GLU A 96 -3.35 -4.03 -14.01
N GLU A 97 -4.38 -4.64 -14.58
CA GLU A 97 -5.44 -3.91 -15.28
C GLU A 97 -6.67 -3.83 -14.37
N VAL A 98 -7.17 -2.62 -14.14
CA VAL A 98 -8.38 -2.38 -13.34
C VAL A 98 -9.41 -1.58 -14.13
N ARG A 99 -10.67 -1.64 -13.68
CA ARG A 99 -11.78 -0.88 -14.27
C ARG A 99 -12.54 -0.15 -13.18
N PHE A 100 -12.56 1.17 -13.26
CA PHE A 100 -13.28 1.99 -12.29
C PHE A 100 -14.79 1.90 -12.53
N PRO A 101 -15.58 1.54 -11.52
CA PRO A 101 -17.00 1.23 -11.71
C PRO A 101 -17.87 2.47 -11.94
N ASN A 102 -17.49 3.62 -11.39
CA ASN A 102 -18.26 4.88 -11.48
C ASN A 102 -17.30 6.06 -11.68
N SER A 103 -17.84 7.17 -12.22
CA SER A 103 -17.13 8.45 -12.28
C SER A 103 -16.89 9.03 -10.88
N GLY A 104 -15.80 9.77 -10.71
CA GLY A 104 -15.40 10.38 -9.44
C GLY A 104 -13.89 10.45 -9.28
N ASN A 105 -13.43 10.89 -8.11
CA ASN A 105 -12.01 10.91 -7.76
C ASN A 105 -11.67 9.70 -6.92
N TYR A 106 -10.58 9.02 -7.26
CA TYR A 106 -10.16 7.79 -6.61
C TYR A 106 -8.67 7.79 -6.29
N VAL A 107 -8.30 7.02 -5.29
CA VAL A 107 -6.97 6.41 -5.18
C VAL A 107 -7.12 4.91 -5.14
N LEU A 108 -6.06 4.21 -5.54
CA LEU A 108 -5.92 2.80 -5.25
C LEU A 108 -5.05 2.61 -4.02
N LYS A 109 -5.49 1.71 -3.14
CA LYS A 109 -4.67 1.23 -2.02
C LYS A 109 -4.29 -0.21 -2.23
N ALA A 110 -3.01 -0.52 -2.06
CA ALA A 110 -2.55 -1.88 -1.90
C ALA A 110 -2.72 -2.27 -0.43
N VAL A 111 -3.40 -3.38 -0.18
CA VAL A 111 -3.57 -3.93 1.17
C VAL A 111 -3.01 -5.36 1.24
N ALA A 112 -2.39 -5.70 2.35
CA ALA A 112 -1.80 -7.03 2.52
C ALA A 112 -1.90 -7.54 3.97
N GLY A 113 -1.74 -8.86 4.11
CA GLY A 113 -1.77 -9.56 5.39
C GLY A 113 -3.18 -9.70 6.00
N PRO A 114 -3.29 -10.40 7.15
CA PRO A 114 -4.56 -10.77 7.76
C PRO A 114 -5.34 -9.58 8.33
N THR A 115 -4.67 -8.45 8.56
CA THR A 115 -5.26 -7.22 9.10
C THR A 115 -5.57 -6.18 8.01
N PHE A 116 -5.47 -6.55 6.73
CA PHE A 116 -5.67 -5.63 5.59
C PHE A 116 -4.85 -4.34 5.74
N GLN A 117 -3.57 -4.49 6.10
CA GLN A 117 -2.68 -3.35 6.28
C GLN A 117 -2.48 -2.66 4.94
N VAL A 118 -2.68 -1.34 4.89
CA VAL A 118 -2.32 -0.53 3.72
C VAL A 118 -0.80 -0.50 3.59
N ILE A 119 -0.32 -0.97 2.45
CA ILE A 119 1.10 -1.08 2.13
C ILE A 119 1.54 -0.18 0.97
N GLY A 120 0.59 0.49 0.32
CA GLY A 120 0.83 1.41 -0.78
C GLY A 120 -0.42 2.21 -1.15
N THR A 121 -0.21 3.42 -1.66
CA THR A 121 -1.28 4.31 -2.14
C THR A 121 -0.84 4.90 -3.49
N SER A 122 -1.74 4.98 -4.45
CA SER A 122 -1.47 5.58 -5.76
C SER A 122 -1.55 7.11 -5.74
N ASN A 123 -1.22 7.74 -6.87
CA ASN A 123 -1.72 9.08 -7.17
C ASN A 123 -3.26 9.09 -7.27
N GLU A 124 -3.85 10.28 -7.15
CA GLU A 124 -5.26 10.52 -7.45
C GLU A 124 -5.55 10.23 -8.93
N VAL A 125 -6.73 9.66 -9.17
CA VAL A 125 -7.26 9.31 -10.49
C VAL A 125 -8.63 9.94 -10.64
N VAL A 126 -8.76 10.82 -11.64
CA VAL A 126 -10.04 11.43 -12.01
C VAL A 126 -10.71 10.55 -13.06
N VAL A 127 -11.87 9.98 -12.70
CA VAL A 127 -12.66 9.10 -13.57
C VAL A 127 -13.84 9.86 -14.13
N SER A 128 -13.85 10.07 -15.45
CA SER A 128 -14.95 10.71 -16.15
C SER A 128 -16.05 9.72 -16.55
N PRO A 129 -17.30 10.18 -16.76
CA PRO A 129 -18.34 9.37 -17.41
C PRO A 129 -17.88 8.87 -18.79
N PRO A 130 -18.46 7.77 -19.31
CA PRO A 130 -18.22 7.37 -20.69
C PRO A 130 -18.74 8.45 -21.64
N GLY A 131 -17.96 8.76 -22.68
CA GLY A 131 -18.31 9.73 -23.71
C GLY A 131 -19.32 9.21 -24.73
#